data_AF-A0A820M8R0-F1
#
_entry.id   AF-A0A820M8R0-F1
#
_cell.length_a   1.000
_cell.length_b   1.000
_cell.length_c   1.000
_cell.angle_alpha   90.00
_cell.angle_beta   90.00
_cell.angle_gamma   90.00
#
_symmetry.space_group_name_H-M   'P 1'
#
loop_
_entity.id
_entity.type
_entity.pdbx_description
1 polymer ?
#
loop_
_entity_poly.entity_id
_entity_poly.type
_entity_poly.pdbx_seq_one_letter_code
_entity_poly.pdbx_strand_id
1 'polypeptide(L)'
;NNVLKVLQLKSKESLRSLRETVDRKSWGTYSPPTVVNAFYMPSKNQIVFPAGILQMPFFNKDAPKYLNYGGIGAVIGHEITHGFDDTGRQFDKDGNRVLGWTPETIEKFIERKTCIVDQYSNYTVAQINRTLNGDQTQGENIADNGGVKE
;
A
#
# COMPACT_ATOMS: atom_id res chain seq x y z
N ASN A 1 -11.94 -32.52 -11.00
CA ASN A 1 -11.68 -31.94 -9.66
C ASN A 1 -10.42 -31.06 -9.70
N ASN A 2 -10.45 -29.97 -10.49
CA ASN A 2 -9.24 -29.18 -10.80
C ASN A 2 -8.94 -28.11 -9.74
N VAL A 3 -9.98 -27.47 -9.20
CA VAL A 3 -9.85 -26.45 -8.14
C VAL A 3 -9.16 -27.02 -6.90
N LEU A 4 -9.59 -28.20 -6.44
CA LEU A 4 -8.99 -28.86 -5.28
C LEU A 4 -7.51 -29.17 -5.49
N LYS A 5 -7.13 -29.62 -6.70
CA LYS A 5 -5.72 -29.88 -7.04
C LYS A 5 -4.88 -28.60 -6.97
N VAL A 6 -5.39 -27.49 -7.48
CA VAL A 6 -4.70 -26.18 -7.42
C VAL A 6 -4.51 -25.72 -5.97
N LEU A 7 -5.54 -25.83 -5.13
CA LEU A 7 -5.43 -25.47 -3.71
C LEU A 7 -4.41 -26.34 -2.97
N GLN A 8 -4.40 -27.66 -3.23
CA GLN A 8 -3.42 -28.58 -2.67
C GLN A 8 -1.99 -28.23 -3.09
N LEU A 9 -1.77 -27.86 -4.36
CA LEU A 9 -0.46 -27.43 -4.85
C LEU A 9 0.01 -26.15 -4.16
N LYS A 10 -0.85 -25.10 -4.12
CA LYS A 10 -0.53 -23.84 -3.43
C LYS A 10 -0.18 -24.05 -1.95
N SER A 11 -0.93 -24.91 -1.26
CA SER A 11 -0.65 -25.23 0.14
C SER A 11 0.71 -25.91 0.31
N LYS A 12 1.03 -26.89 -0.53
CA LYS A 12 2.33 -27.59 -0.50
C LYS A 12 3.49 -26.63 -0.78
N GLU A 13 3.35 -25.76 -1.77
CA GLU A 13 4.37 -24.75 -2.10
C GLU A 13 4.60 -23.78 -0.93
N SER A 14 3.53 -23.27 -0.33
CA SER A 14 3.62 -22.38 0.84
C SER A 14 4.26 -23.04 2.06
N LEU A 15 4.05 -24.35 2.27
CA LEU A 15 4.70 -25.08 3.35
C LEU A 15 6.18 -25.33 3.05
N ARG A 16 6.53 -25.57 1.78
CA ARG A 16 7.93 -25.78 1.36
C ARG A 16 8.77 -24.51 1.58
N SER A 17 8.20 -23.34 1.30
CA SER A 17 8.92 -22.06 1.41
C SER A 17 9.34 -21.71 2.84
N LEU A 18 8.82 -22.39 3.88
CA LEU A 18 9.19 -22.14 5.29
C LEU A 18 10.70 -22.30 5.57
N ARG A 19 11.39 -23.13 4.78
CA ARG A 19 12.83 -23.38 4.92
C ARG A 19 13.66 -22.72 3.82
N GLU A 20 13.01 -22.02 2.90
CA GLU A 20 13.67 -21.32 1.80
C GLU A 20 13.92 -19.84 2.19
N THR A 21 14.88 -19.20 1.54
CA THR A 21 15.08 -17.76 1.70
C THR A 21 13.99 -16.98 0.97
N VAL A 22 13.67 -15.78 1.46
CA VAL A 22 12.66 -14.93 0.82
C VAL A 22 13.15 -14.50 -0.57
N ASP A 23 12.40 -14.85 -1.61
CA ASP A 23 12.60 -14.31 -2.94
C ASP A 23 12.12 -12.86 -3.01
N ARG A 24 13.08 -11.93 -2.96
CA ARG A 24 12.84 -10.48 -3.07
C ARG A 24 12.46 -10.02 -4.48
N LYS A 25 12.62 -10.84 -5.52
CA LYS A 25 12.23 -10.50 -6.90
C LYS A 25 10.77 -10.87 -7.20
N SER A 26 10.20 -11.82 -6.47
CA SER A 26 8.80 -12.23 -6.64
C SER A 26 7.83 -11.09 -6.30
N TRP A 27 6.82 -10.89 -7.15
CA TRP A 27 5.69 -9.98 -6.91
C TRP A 27 4.60 -10.59 -6.02
N GLY A 28 4.85 -11.78 -5.47
CA GLY A 28 3.86 -12.54 -4.73
C GLY A 28 2.69 -13.01 -5.61
N THR A 29 1.66 -13.56 -4.97
CA THR A 29 0.49 -14.13 -5.67
C THR A 29 -0.57 -13.08 -6.02
N TYR A 30 -0.51 -11.90 -5.39
CA TYR A 30 -1.60 -10.92 -5.41
C TYR A 30 -1.40 -9.80 -6.44
N SER A 31 -0.26 -9.75 -7.13
CA SER A 31 0.07 -8.68 -8.07
C SER A 31 0.37 -9.20 -9.48
N PRO A 32 -0.46 -10.07 -10.09
CA PRO A 32 -0.23 -10.48 -11.48
C PRO A 32 -0.32 -9.26 -12.43
N PRO A 33 0.36 -9.29 -13.59
CA PRO A 33 0.41 -8.13 -14.49
C PRO A 33 -0.94 -7.61 -14.98
N THR A 34 -1.99 -8.44 -14.94
CA THR A 34 -3.34 -8.09 -15.40
C THR A 34 -4.19 -7.36 -14.36
N VAL A 35 -3.71 -7.21 -13.12
CA VAL A 35 -4.45 -6.52 -12.06
C VAL A 35 -4.45 -5.01 -12.29
N VAL A 36 -5.62 -4.39 -12.10
CA VAL A 36 -5.78 -2.94 -12.07
C VAL A 36 -5.71 -2.48 -10.61
N ASN A 37 -4.49 -2.43 -10.08
CA ASN A 37 -4.20 -1.98 -8.72
C ASN A 37 -2.71 -1.62 -8.59
N ALA A 38 -2.27 -1.10 -7.45
CA ALA A 38 -0.87 -0.95 -7.06
C ALA A 38 -0.68 -1.45 -5.61
N PHE A 39 0.58 -1.70 -5.21
CA PHE A 39 0.87 -2.28 -3.90
C PHE A 39 2.24 -1.87 -3.35
N TYR A 40 2.30 -1.66 -2.04
CA TYR A 40 3.51 -1.63 -1.23
C TYR A 40 3.65 -2.91 -0.40
N MET A 41 4.86 -3.48 -0.38
CA MET A 41 5.21 -4.66 0.42
C MET A 41 6.26 -4.30 1.47
N PRO A 42 5.89 -4.09 2.76
CA PRO A 42 6.82 -3.65 3.79
C PRO A 42 8.01 -4.60 3.99
N SER A 43 7.77 -5.92 3.97
CA SER A 43 8.81 -6.94 4.17
C SER A 43 9.84 -7.03 3.04
N LYS A 44 9.55 -6.42 1.88
CA LYS A 44 10.47 -6.34 0.74
C LYS A 44 10.90 -4.90 0.46
N ASN A 45 10.32 -3.93 1.15
CA ASN A 45 10.42 -2.50 0.84
C ASN A 45 10.28 -2.25 -0.67
N GLN A 46 9.19 -2.75 -1.24
CA GLN A 46 8.95 -2.81 -2.69
C GLN A 46 7.59 -2.22 -3.04
N ILE A 47 7.55 -1.32 -4.03
CA ILE A 47 6.34 -0.84 -4.69
C ILE A 47 6.16 -1.57 -6.03
N VAL A 48 4.92 -1.95 -6.36
CA VAL A 48 4.59 -2.74 -7.56
C VAL A 48 3.45 -2.08 -8.32
N PHE A 49 3.69 -1.82 -9.62
CA PHE A 49 2.69 -1.31 -10.56
C PHE A 49 2.51 -2.31 -11.70
N PRO A 50 1.54 -3.23 -11.59
CA PRO A 50 1.16 -4.14 -12.67
C PRO A 50 0.80 -3.41 -13.96
N ALA A 51 0.99 -4.04 -15.11
CA ALA A 51 0.64 -3.44 -16.41
C ALA A 51 -0.84 -3.02 -16.50
N GLY A 52 -1.73 -3.71 -15.77
CA GLY A 52 -3.16 -3.43 -15.74
C GLY A 52 -3.52 -2.06 -15.17
N ILE A 53 -2.72 -1.43 -14.30
CA ILE A 53 -3.01 -0.06 -13.84
C ILE A 53 -2.41 1.02 -14.76
N LEU A 54 -1.44 0.68 -15.61
CA LEU A 54 -0.72 1.62 -16.48
C LEU A 54 -1.49 1.94 -17.77
N GLN A 55 -2.74 2.36 -17.61
CA GLN A 55 -3.65 2.74 -18.68
C GLN A 55 -4.54 3.91 -18.24
N MET A 56 -5.31 4.47 -19.18
CA MET A 56 -6.30 5.51 -18.84
C MET A 56 -7.33 4.97 -17.83
N PRO A 57 -7.76 5.78 -16.83
CA PRO A 57 -7.47 7.21 -16.65
C PRO A 57 -6.17 7.51 -15.90
N PHE A 58 -5.42 6.50 -15.43
CA PHE A 58 -4.24 6.71 -14.60
C PHE A 58 -3.02 7.17 -15.40
N PHE A 59 -2.76 6.56 -16.56
CA PHE A 59 -1.59 6.85 -17.38
C PHE A 59 -1.90 6.79 -18.87
N ASN A 60 -1.40 7.79 -19.61
CA ASN A 60 -1.27 7.73 -21.05
C ASN A 60 -0.03 8.53 -21.50
N LYS A 61 0.83 7.90 -22.30
CA LYS A 61 2.06 8.52 -22.81
C LYS A 61 1.82 9.80 -23.62
N ASP A 62 0.66 9.90 -24.28
CA ASP A 62 0.29 11.02 -25.15
C ASP A 62 -0.58 12.06 -24.42
N ALA A 63 -0.98 11.79 -23.18
CA ALA A 63 -1.74 12.74 -22.37
C ALA A 63 -0.85 13.86 -21.80
N PRO A 64 -1.42 15.06 -21.56
CA PRO A 64 -0.71 16.10 -20.83
C PRO A 64 -0.17 15.61 -19.49
N LYS A 65 1.06 16.01 -19.14
CA LYS A 65 1.75 15.52 -17.94
C LYS A 65 0.93 15.68 -16.66
N TYR A 66 0.18 16.78 -16.50
CA TYR A 66 -0.63 17.01 -15.31
C TYR A 66 -1.69 15.92 -15.07
N LEU A 67 -2.23 15.30 -16.13
CA LEU A 67 -3.14 14.15 -15.98
C LEU A 67 -2.39 12.92 -15.47
N ASN A 68 -1.19 12.67 -15.99
CA ASN A 68 -0.36 11.56 -15.50
C ASN A 68 0.11 11.80 -14.05
N TYR A 69 0.46 13.02 -13.68
CA TYR A 69 0.82 13.36 -12.29
C TYR A 69 -0.37 13.22 -11.35
N GLY A 70 -1.56 13.73 -11.71
CA GLY A 70 -2.76 13.58 -10.89
C GLY A 70 -3.33 12.15 -10.86
N GLY A 71 -3.04 11.34 -11.88
CA GLY A 71 -3.41 9.93 -11.97
C GLY A 71 -2.32 9.03 -11.38
N ILE A 72 -1.50 8.44 -12.25
CA ILE A 72 -0.47 7.48 -11.82
C ILE A 72 0.59 8.09 -10.91
N GLY A 73 0.88 9.39 -11.00
CA GLY A 73 1.81 10.08 -10.11
C GLY A 73 1.35 10.04 -8.65
N ALA A 74 0.09 10.40 -8.39
CA ALA A 74 -0.51 10.31 -7.08
C ALA A 74 -0.53 8.87 -6.54
N VAL A 75 -0.81 7.88 -7.40
CA VAL A 75 -0.74 6.45 -7.03
C VAL A 75 0.69 6.04 -6.67
N ILE A 76 1.71 6.50 -7.42
CA ILE A 76 3.10 6.22 -7.09
C ILE A 76 3.47 6.84 -5.73
N GLY A 77 3.08 8.09 -5.49
CA GLY A 77 3.29 8.76 -4.21
C GLY A 77 2.59 8.06 -3.05
N HIS A 78 1.37 7.54 -3.27
CA HIS A 78 0.62 6.76 -2.31
C HIS A 78 1.39 5.50 -1.89
N GLU A 79 1.83 4.69 -2.86
CA GLU A 79 2.59 3.45 -2.56
C GLU A 79 3.95 3.72 -1.90
N ILE A 80 4.61 4.84 -2.21
CA ILE A 80 5.82 5.26 -1.51
C ILE A 80 5.50 5.64 -0.06
N THR A 81 4.40 6.36 0.15
CA THR A 81 3.99 6.84 1.47
C THR A 81 3.61 5.70 2.40
N HIS A 82 3.11 4.58 1.89
CA HIS A 82 2.92 3.35 2.68
C HIS A 82 4.20 2.85 3.36
N GLY A 83 5.40 3.19 2.85
CA GLY A 83 6.66 2.93 3.55
C GLY A 83 6.82 3.71 4.86
N PHE A 84 6.02 4.75 5.07
CA PHE A 84 6.15 5.71 6.17
C PHE A 84 4.83 5.94 6.93
N ASP A 85 3.77 5.21 6.59
CA ASP A 85 2.50 5.26 7.32
C ASP A 85 2.61 4.66 8.74
N ASP A 86 1.48 4.51 9.44
CA ASP A 86 1.45 4.03 10.82
C ASP A 86 2.07 2.63 11.00
N THR A 87 2.01 1.80 9.95
CA THR A 87 2.54 0.44 9.90
C THR A 87 3.90 0.38 9.23
N GLY A 88 4.06 1.00 8.05
CA GLY A 88 5.28 1.02 7.25
C GLY A 88 6.48 1.58 8.00
N ARG A 89 6.29 2.64 8.80
CA ARG A 89 7.35 3.25 9.63
C ARG A 89 8.03 2.28 10.60
N GLN A 90 7.40 1.13 10.88
CA GLN A 90 7.92 0.11 11.79
C GLN A 90 8.90 -0.84 11.10
N PHE A 91 9.15 -0.65 9.81
CA PHE A 91 10.06 -1.46 8.99
C PHE A 91 11.29 -0.63 8.59
N ASP A 92 12.45 -1.29 8.58
CA ASP A 92 13.67 -0.70 8.04
C ASP A 92 13.75 -0.85 6.51
N LYS A 93 14.81 -0.28 5.92
CA LYS A 93 15.06 -0.32 4.46
C LYS A 93 15.16 -1.73 3.87
N ASP A 94 15.45 -2.74 4.69
CA ASP A 94 15.62 -4.13 4.28
C ASP A 94 14.35 -4.96 4.53
N GLY A 95 13.28 -4.33 5.07
CA GLY A 95 11.99 -4.93 5.35
C GLY A 95 11.91 -5.66 6.69
N ASN A 96 12.84 -5.40 7.62
CA ASN A 96 12.78 -5.96 8.97
C ASN A 96 11.98 -5.04 9.89
N ARG A 97 11.17 -5.62 10.77
CA ARG A 97 10.43 -4.83 11.77
C ARG A 97 11.38 -4.34 12.87
N VAL A 98 11.71 -3.06 12.85
CA VAL A 98 12.64 -2.40 13.77
C VAL A 98 12.05 -1.05 14.20
N LEU A 99 12.05 -0.77 15.49
CA LEU A 99 11.67 0.54 16.02
C LEU A 99 12.85 1.51 15.87
N GLY A 100 13.07 1.99 14.65
CA GLY A 100 14.25 2.80 14.29
C GLY A 100 14.11 4.31 14.56
N TRP A 101 12.92 4.80 14.91
CA TRP A 101 12.67 6.23 15.12
C TRP A 101 12.89 6.64 16.58
N THR A 102 13.38 7.86 16.79
CA THR A 102 13.52 8.42 18.14
C THR A 102 12.16 8.63 18.79
N PRO A 103 12.06 8.61 20.14
CA PRO A 103 10.81 8.88 20.85
C PRO A 103 10.16 10.22 20.44
N GLU A 104 10.97 11.26 20.27
CA GLU A 104 10.51 12.59 19.82
C GLU A 104 9.87 12.54 18.42
N THR A 105 10.48 11.82 17.47
CA THR A 105 9.92 11.66 16.12
C THR A 105 8.60 10.90 16.16
N ILE A 106 8.50 9.88 17.02
CA ILE A 106 7.28 9.10 17.20
C ILE A 106 6.17 9.98 17.78
N GLU A 107 6.47 10.81 18.78
CA GLU A 107 5.52 11.74 19.36
C GLU A 107 4.96 12.71 18.31
N LYS A 108 5.84 13.33 17.50
CA LYS A 108 5.42 14.22 16.40
C LYS A 108 4.66 13.51 15.29
N PHE A 109 4.98 12.26 15.00
CA PHE A 109 4.21 11.45 14.06
C PHE A 109 2.80 11.18 14.59
N ILE A 110 2.68 10.79 15.86
CA ILE A 110 1.39 10.55 16.51
C ILE A 110 0.56 11.84 16.52
N GLU A 111 1.14 12.99 16.87
CA GLU A 111 0.46 14.28 16.84
C GLU A 111 -0.18 14.55 15.46
N ARG A 112 0.58 14.36 14.37
CA ARG A 112 0.10 14.62 13.01
C ARG A 112 -0.91 13.58 12.52
N LYS A 113 -0.69 12.29 12.82
CA LYS A 113 -1.61 11.23 12.39
C LYS A 113 -2.97 11.35 13.08
N THR A 114 -3.02 11.82 14.34
CA THR A 114 -4.27 12.04 15.07
C THR A 114 -5.15 13.06 14.33
N CYS A 115 -4.58 14.11 13.75
CA CYS A 115 -5.34 15.05 12.92
C CYS A 115 -6.05 14.36 11.73
N ILE A 116 -5.37 13.42 11.06
CA ILE A 116 -5.96 12.62 9.98
C ILE A 116 -7.06 11.71 10.52
N VAL A 117 -6.82 11.02 11.64
CA VAL A 117 -7.83 10.16 12.27
C VAL A 117 -9.08 10.95 12.64
N ASP A 118 -8.92 12.12 13.26
CA ASP A 118 -10.03 12.99 13.68
C ASP A 118 -10.82 13.51 12.47
N GLN A 119 -10.12 13.97 11.43
CA GLN A 119 -10.75 14.43 10.19
C GLN A 119 -11.62 13.33 9.57
N TYR A 120 -11.06 12.14 9.37
CA TYR A 120 -11.76 11.08 8.67
C TYR A 120 -12.86 10.43 9.53
N SER A 121 -12.70 10.42 10.85
CA SER A 121 -13.74 9.96 11.78
C SER A 121 -14.97 10.88 11.79
N ASN A 122 -14.90 12.08 11.21
CA ASN A 122 -16.04 12.98 11.09
C ASN A 122 -16.78 12.84 9.74
N TYR A 123 -16.31 11.99 8.83
CA TYR A 123 -16.99 11.76 7.55
C TYR A 123 -18.08 10.68 7.68
N THR A 124 -19.29 11.03 7.26
CA THR A 124 -20.42 10.08 7.16
C THR A 124 -20.73 9.80 5.69
N VAL A 125 -20.68 8.52 5.32
CA VAL A 125 -21.07 8.03 4.00
C VAL A 125 -22.59 7.95 3.93
N ALA A 126 -23.22 8.97 3.38
CA ALA A 126 -24.67 9.16 3.37
C ALA A 126 -25.44 7.97 2.76
N GLN A 127 -24.88 7.32 1.73
CA GLN A 127 -25.51 6.21 1.01
C GLN A 127 -25.75 4.98 1.88
N ILE A 128 -24.93 4.77 2.91
CA ILE A 128 -25.03 3.64 3.84
C ILE A 128 -25.28 4.09 5.28
N ASN A 129 -25.41 5.40 5.50
CA ASN A 129 -25.55 6.04 6.81
C ASN A 129 -24.53 5.52 7.84
N ARG A 130 -23.26 5.47 7.46
CA ARG A 130 -22.16 5.05 8.35
C ARG A 130 -21.06 6.09 8.39
N THR A 131 -20.59 6.36 9.59
CA THR A 131 -19.41 7.17 9.83
C THR A 131 -18.15 6.32 9.62
N LEU A 132 -17.15 6.89 8.97
CA LEU A 132 -15.88 6.22 8.75
C LEU A 132 -15.15 6.03 10.08
N ASN A 133 -14.37 4.96 10.17
CA ASN A 133 -13.47 4.74 11.28
C ASN A 133 -12.08 5.27 10.88
N GLY A 134 -11.71 6.45 11.38
CA GLY A 134 -10.43 7.08 11.06
C GLY A 134 -9.23 6.24 11.50
N ASP A 135 -9.32 5.53 12.63
CA ASP A 135 -8.26 4.63 13.08
C ASP A 135 -8.04 3.46 12.11
N GLN A 136 -9.12 2.86 11.61
CA GLN A 136 -9.03 1.74 10.66
C GLN A 136 -8.51 2.16 9.29
N THR A 137 -8.75 3.40 8.88
CA THR A 137 -8.40 3.92 7.56
C THR A 137 -7.12 4.75 7.55
N GLN A 138 -6.48 4.96 8.72
CA GLN A 138 -5.40 5.93 8.86
C GLN A 138 -4.21 5.68 7.91
N GLY A 139 -3.82 4.43 7.66
CA GLY A 139 -2.71 4.12 6.75
C GLY A 139 -2.97 4.59 5.32
N GLU A 140 -4.14 4.23 4.78
CA GLU A 140 -4.61 4.66 3.46
C GLU A 140 -4.78 6.19 3.39
N ASN A 141 -5.36 6.80 4.43
CA ASN A 141 -5.57 8.24 4.47
C ASN A 141 -4.23 9.01 4.50
N ILE A 142 -3.23 8.52 5.24
CA ILE A 142 -1.87 9.07 5.24
C ILE A 142 -1.26 8.93 3.84
N ALA A 143 -1.39 7.76 3.22
CA ALA A 143 -0.87 7.47 1.89
C ALA A 143 -1.51 8.36 0.80
N ASP A 144 -2.83 8.57 0.83
CA ASP A 144 -3.54 9.46 -0.09
C ASP A 144 -3.09 10.93 0.06
N ASN A 145 -3.01 11.42 1.30
CA ASN A 145 -2.61 12.81 1.57
C ASN A 145 -1.13 13.05 1.21
N GLY A 146 -0.25 12.07 1.44
CA GLY A 146 1.15 12.13 1.02
C GLY A 146 1.28 12.05 -0.50
N GLY A 147 0.60 11.09 -1.12
CA GLY A 147 0.74 10.79 -2.54
C GLY A 147 0.26 11.90 -3.47
N VAL A 148 -0.79 12.63 -3.10
CA VAL A 148 -1.28 13.77 -3.91
C VAL A 148 -0.42 15.02 -3.73
N LYS A 149 0.28 15.15 -2.60
CA LYS A 149 1.03 16.35 -2.23
C LYS A 149 2.42 16.41 -2.86
N GLU A 150 3.10 15.26 -2.93
CA GLU A 150 4.47 15.12 -3.44
C GLU A 150 4.52 14.92 -4.97
#